data_AF-A0A961NIP6-F1
#
_entry.id   AF-A0A961NIP6-F1
#
_cell.length_a   1.000
_cell.length_b   1.000
_cell.length_c   1.000
_cell.angle_alpha   90.00
_cell.angle_beta   90.00
_cell.angle_gamma   90.00
#
_symmetry.space_group_name_H-M   'P 1'
#
loop_
_entity.id
_entity.type
_entity.pdbx_description
1 polymer ?
#
loop_
_entity_poly.entity_id
_entity_poly.type
_entity_poly.pdbx_seq_one_letter_code
_entity_poly.pdbx_strand_id
1 'polypeptide(L)'
;MSKVLIVGAGGVGGVVAHKCAQVPEVFSEILLASRTVARCEAIRDAVRERTGREIGVAGLDADQVDQTVALIRKFQPELVINVALPYQDLAIMDACLETGVAYLDTANYEPPDTPRFEYKWQWAYQERFKTAGLMALLGSGFDPGVTNVFCAYAARKYFDEIHYIDILDCNAGDHGHPFATNFNPEINIREITQPGRYWEDGEWKEIPAMSESMMWDYPEIGPRNSFLLYHEELESLVKN
;
A
#
# COMPACT_ATOMS: atom_id res chain seq x y z
N MET A 1 -6.89 22.29 -6.16
CA MET A 1 -7.42 21.83 -4.87
C MET A 1 -8.26 20.63 -5.19
N SER A 2 -7.87 19.46 -4.68
CA SER A 2 -8.29 18.20 -5.27
C SER A 2 -9.22 17.43 -4.34
N LYS A 3 -10.27 16.86 -4.93
CA LYS A 3 -11.16 15.90 -4.27
C LYS A 3 -10.53 14.52 -4.29
N VAL A 4 -10.55 13.81 -3.16
CA VAL A 4 -9.99 12.44 -3.07
C VAL A 4 -11.00 11.46 -2.51
N LEU A 5 -11.06 10.28 -3.15
CA LEU A 5 -11.81 9.13 -2.67
C LEU A 5 -10.82 8.15 -2.02
N ILE A 6 -10.95 7.93 -0.71
CA ILE A 6 -10.19 6.93 0.03
C ILE A 6 -11.04 5.67 0.11
N VAL A 7 -10.55 4.54 -0.42
CA VAL A 7 -11.21 3.25 -0.36
C VAL A 7 -10.48 2.38 0.67
N GLY A 8 -11.17 2.01 1.74
CA GLY A 8 -10.61 1.23 2.85
C GLY A 8 -10.59 2.01 4.17
N ALA A 9 -11.23 1.42 5.20
CA ALA A 9 -11.36 2.02 6.54
C ALA A 9 -10.72 1.13 7.62
N GLY A 10 -9.53 0.59 7.30
CA GLY A 10 -8.66 -0.11 8.26
C GLY A 10 -7.70 0.85 8.98
N GLY A 11 -6.67 0.30 9.62
CA GLY A 11 -5.64 1.11 10.30
C GLY A 11 -4.95 2.11 9.38
N VAL A 12 -4.52 1.65 8.20
CA VAL A 12 -3.88 2.49 7.16
C VAL A 12 -4.84 3.58 6.68
N GLY A 13 -6.08 3.21 6.31
CA GLY A 13 -7.09 4.17 5.85
C GLY A 13 -7.42 5.26 6.87
N GLY A 14 -7.41 4.92 8.17
CA GLY A 14 -7.55 5.90 9.25
C GLY A 14 -6.42 6.92 9.27
N VAL A 15 -5.16 6.47 9.18
CA VAL A 15 -3.99 7.35 9.12
C VAL A 15 -4.04 8.24 7.88
N VAL A 16 -4.37 7.67 6.71
CA VAL A 16 -4.48 8.41 5.44
C VAL A 16 -5.54 9.49 5.54
N ALA A 17 -6.75 9.17 6.02
CA ALA A 17 -7.82 10.17 6.19
C ALA A 17 -7.39 11.31 7.13
N HIS A 18 -6.72 11.00 8.24
CA HIS A 18 -6.18 12.00 9.16
C HIS A 18 -5.11 12.88 8.49
N LYS A 19 -4.20 12.30 7.72
CA LYS A 19 -3.12 13.03 7.05
C LYS A 19 -3.62 13.89 5.90
N CYS A 20 -4.53 13.39 5.07
CA CYS A 20 -5.21 14.21 4.06
C CYS A 20 -5.97 15.38 4.70
N ALA A 21 -6.65 15.14 5.83
CA ALA A 21 -7.34 16.22 6.55
C ALA A 21 -6.38 17.29 7.09
N GLN A 22 -5.14 16.94 7.44
CA GLN A 22 -4.14 17.92 7.94
C GLN A 22 -3.59 18.87 6.86
N VAL A 23 -3.87 18.63 5.57
CA VAL A 23 -3.32 19.42 4.45
C VAL A 23 -4.46 19.95 3.55
N PRO A 24 -5.34 20.83 4.08
CA PRO A 24 -6.53 21.35 3.38
C PRO A 24 -6.24 22.12 2.09
N GLU A 25 -5.06 22.71 1.96
CA GLU A 25 -4.60 23.41 0.77
C GLU A 25 -4.40 22.47 -0.44
N VAL A 26 -4.17 21.18 -0.19
CA VAL A 26 -4.09 20.13 -1.21
C VAL A 26 -5.43 19.42 -1.35
N PHE A 27 -5.95 18.87 -0.24
CA PHE A 27 -7.15 18.04 -0.22
C PHE A 27 -8.36 18.84 0.24
N SER A 28 -9.16 19.36 -0.71
CA SER A 28 -10.31 20.21 -0.39
C SER A 28 -11.52 19.42 0.10
N GLU A 29 -11.82 18.28 -0.53
CA GLU A 29 -12.90 17.38 -0.14
C GLU A 29 -12.40 15.93 -0.09
N ILE A 30 -12.79 15.22 0.96
CA ILE A 30 -12.37 13.84 1.21
C ILE A 30 -13.64 13.00 1.38
N LEU A 31 -13.72 11.89 0.66
CA LEU A 31 -14.74 10.86 0.85
C LEU A 31 -14.06 9.56 1.27
N LEU A 32 -14.39 9.06 2.46
CA LEU A 32 -13.93 7.76 2.95
C LEU A 32 -14.99 6.69 2.70
N ALA A 33 -14.67 5.68 1.91
CA ALA A 33 -15.59 4.61 1.54
C ALA A 33 -15.05 3.24 1.96
N SER A 34 -15.91 2.39 2.49
CA SER A 34 -15.56 1.01 2.86
C SER A 34 -16.82 0.16 2.96
N ARG A 35 -16.64 -1.17 2.98
CA ARG A 35 -17.71 -2.14 3.18
C ARG A 35 -18.46 -1.94 4.50
N THR A 36 -17.74 -1.56 5.57
CA THR A 36 -18.33 -1.32 6.90
C THR A 36 -18.43 0.17 7.17
N VAL A 37 -19.59 0.76 6.89
CA VAL A 37 -19.84 2.22 7.05
C VAL A 37 -19.55 2.73 8.45
N ALA A 38 -19.90 1.97 9.50
CA ALA A 38 -19.66 2.36 10.88
C ALA A 38 -18.16 2.62 11.19
N ARG A 39 -17.23 1.93 10.50
CA ARG A 39 -15.79 2.21 10.62
C ARG A 39 -15.42 3.54 9.98
N CYS A 40 -16.03 3.87 8.84
CA CYS A 40 -15.83 5.17 8.18
C CYS A 40 -16.33 6.31 9.07
N GLU A 41 -17.51 6.14 9.68
CA GLU A 41 -18.10 7.12 10.60
C GLU A 41 -17.23 7.36 11.83
N ALA A 42 -16.69 6.29 12.43
CA ALA A 42 -15.74 6.42 13.54
C ALA A 42 -14.48 7.20 13.15
N ILE A 43 -13.92 6.94 11.96
CA ILE A 43 -12.75 7.69 11.45
C ILE A 43 -13.12 9.15 11.17
N ARG A 44 -14.27 9.43 10.55
CA ARG A 44 -14.76 10.79 10.32
C ARG A 44 -14.85 11.57 11.63
N ASP A 45 -15.44 10.98 12.66
CA ASP A 45 -15.60 11.64 13.95
C ASP A 45 -14.24 11.92 14.61
N ALA A 46 -13.29 10.97 14.52
CA ALA A 46 -11.91 11.15 14.99
C ALA A 46 -11.11 12.20 14.20
N VAL A 47 -11.30 12.27 12.88
CA VAL A 47 -10.72 13.31 12.02
C VAL A 47 -11.26 14.68 12.43
N ARG A 48 -12.57 14.79 12.64
CA ARG A 48 -13.22 16.03 13.07
C ARG A 48 -12.73 16.49 14.43
N GLU A 49 -12.64 15.59 15.40
CA GLU A 49 -12.11 15.89 16.74
C GLU A 49 -10.67 16.42 16.67
N ARG A 50 -9.82 15.79 15.84
CA ARG A 50 -8.39 16.13 15.78
C ARG A 50 -8.08 17.37 14.94
N THR A 51 -8.83 17.60 13.87
CA THR A 51 -8.49 18.61 12.84
C THR A 51 -9.53 19.70 12.68
N GLY A 52 -10.72 19.53 13.26
CA GLY A 52 -11.88 20.41 13.02
C GLY A 52 -12.51 20.27 11.64
N ARG A 53 -12.01 19.37 10.78
CA ARG A 53 -12.51 19.18 9.41
C ARG A 53 -13.52 18.05 9.34
N GLU A 54 -14.57 18.29 8.56
CA GLU A 54 -15.54 17.27 8.20
C GLU A 54 -15.07 16.51 6.95
N ILE A 55 -15.28 15.19 6.92
CA ILE A 55 -15.06 14.35 5.73
C ILE A 55 -16.35 13.58 5.41
N GLY A 56 -16.58 13.30 4.13
CA GLY A 56 -17.69 12.45 3.71
C GLY A 56 -17.43 10.99 4.03
N VAL A 57 -18.51 10.20 4.18
CA VAL A 57 -18.44 8.74 4.30
C VAL A 57 -19.42 8.06 3.34
N ALA A 58 -19.06 6.88 2.85
CA ALA A 58 -19.93 6.06 2.01
C ALA A 58 -19.75 4.56 2.26
N GLY A 59 -20.80 3.78 2.01
CA GLY A 59 -20.69 2.33 1.87
C GLY A 59 -20.21 1.99 0.47
N LEU A 60 -19.26 1.04 0.37
CA LEU A 60 -18.74 0.57 -0.90
C LEU A 60 -18.33 -0.90 -0.79
N ASP A 61 -18.87 -1.74 -1.67
CA ASP A 61 -18.29 -3.04 -1.98
C ASP A 61 -17.32 -2.88 -3.16
N ALA A 62 -16.03 -2.78 -2.86
CA ALA A 62 -15.00 -2.49 -3.86
C ALA A 62 -14.65 -3.70 -4.74
N ASP A 63 -15.15 -4.91 -4.42
CA ASP A 63 -15.11 -6.06 -5.33
C ASP A 63 -16.08 -5.86 -6.52
N GLN A 64 -17.06 -4.96 -6.39
CA GLN A 64 -18.05 -4.65 -7.43
C GLN A 64 -17.67 -3.37 -8.19
N VAL A 65 -17.03 -3.54 -9.36
CA VAL A 65 -16.56 -2.44 -10.22
C VAL A 65 -17.64 -1.37 -10.44
N ASP A 66 -18.88 -1.77 -10.76
CA ASP A 66 -20.01 -0.87 -11.01
C ASP A 66 -20.33 0.05 -9.81
N GLN A 67 -20.17 -0.45 -8.58
CA GLN A 67 -20.41 0.36 -7.38
C GLN A 67 -19.32 1.42 -7.22
N THR A 68 -18.06 1.05 -7.45
CA THR A 68 -16.92 1.97 -7.43
C THR A 68 -17.06 3.03 -8.52
N VAL A 69 -17.44 2.63 -9.74
CA VAL A 69 -17.74 3.54 -10.86
C VAL A 69 -18.87 4.51 -10.50
N ALA A 70 -19.99 4.02 -9.94
CA ALA A 70 -21.11 4.86 -9.54
C ALA A 70 -20.71 5.87 -8.46
N LEU A 71 -19.89 5.45 -7.49
CA LEU A 71 -19.41 6.33 -6.43
C LEU A 71 -18.45 7.41 -6.97
N ILE A 72 -17.50 7.03 -7.84
CA ILE A 72 -16.61 7.97 -8.51
C ILE A 72 -17.42 8.98 -9.33
N ARG A 73 -18.40 8.53 -10.13
CA ARG A 73 -19.26 9.43 -10.91
C ARG A 73 -20.10 10.36 -10.02
N LYS A 74 -20.52 9.92 -8.84
CA LYS A 74 -21.27 10.76 -7.90
C LYS A 74 -20.40 11.80 -7.21
N PHE A 75 -19.20 11.42 -6.76
CA PHE A 75 -18.32 12.27 -5.95
C PHE A 75 -17.37 13.14 -6.78
N GLN A 76 -17.01 12.69 -7.99
CA GLN A 76 -16.07 13.33 -8.91
C GLN A 76 -14.68 13.59 -8.28
N PRO A 77 -14.00 12.57 -7.71
CA PRO A 77 -12.63 12.69 -7.23
C PRO A 77 -11.62 12.85 -8.38
N GLU A 78 -10.48 13.49 -8.10
CA GLU A 78 -9.33 13.55 -9.01
C GLU A 78 -8.38 12.34 -8.81
N LEU A 79 -8.42 11.73 -7.63
CA LEU A 79 -7.59 10.58 -7.25
C LEU A 79 -8.41 9.61 -6.38
N VAL A 80 -8.29 8.31 -6.69
CA VAL A 80 -8.69 7.22 -5.81
C VAL A 80 -7.46 6.71 -5.07
N ILE A 81 -7.50 6.75 -3.74
CA ILE A 81 -6.48 6.20 -2.84
C ILE A 81 -7.01 4.84 -2.34
N ASN A 82 -6.49 3.76 -2.90
CA ASN A 82 -6.80 2.40 -2.50
C ASN A 82 -5.92 1.97 -1.32
N VAL A 83 -6.56 1.84 -0.17
CA VAL A 83 -6.00 1.34 1.09
C VAL A 83 -6.94 0.28 1.69
N ALA A 84 -7.60 -0.45 0.79
CA ALA A 84 -8.36 -1.65 1.08
C ALA A 84 -7.42 -2.87 1.11
N LEU A 85 -7.92 -4.06 0.78
CA LEU A 85 -7.07 -5.24 0.62
C LEU A 85 -6.55 -5.30 -0.83
N PRO A 86 -5.38 -5.91 -1.08
CA PRO A 86 -4.81 -6.03 -2.42
C PRO A 86 -5.74 -6.78 -3.40
N TYR A 87 -6.69 -7.56 -2.89
CA TYR A 87 -7.67 -8.29 -3.69
C TYR A 87 -8.55 -7.36 -4.54
N GLN A 88 -8.72 -6.11 -4.12
CA GLN A 88 -9.55 -5.12 -4.81
C GLN A 88 -8.80 -4.31 -5.87
N ASP A 89 -7.47 -4.46 -5.99
CA ASP A 89 -6.65 -3.54 -6.81
C ASP A 89 -7.14 -3.46 -8.25
N LEU A 90 -7.32 -4.61 -8.91
CA LEU A 90 -7.72 -4.64 -10.31
C LEU A 90 -9.14 -4.09 -10.52
N ALA A 91 -10.08 -4.39 -9.62
CA ALA A 91 -11.45 -3.89 -9.70
C ALA A 91 -11.50 -2.37 -9.57
N ILE A 92 -10.69 -1.80 -8.66
CA ILE A 92 -10.59 -0.35 -8.48
C ILE A 92 -9.84 0.29 -9.65
N MET A 93 -8.78 -0.33 -10.18
CA MET A 93 -8.07 0.15 -11.37
C MET A 93 -8.98 0.18 -12.60
N ASP A 94 -9.82 -0.83 -12.80
CA ASP A 94 -10.82 -0.85 -13.88
C ASP A 94 -11.85 0.28 -13.71
N ALA A 95 -12.34 0.51 -12.49
CA ALA A 95 -13.24 1.63 -12.21
C ALA A 95 -12.59 3.00 -12.48
N CYS A 96 -11.30 3.17 -12.12
CA CYS A 96 -10.53 4.38 -12.39
C CYS A 96 -10.36 4.62 -13.89
N LEU A 97 -10.03 3.59 -14.67
CA LEU A 97 -9.96 3.66 -16.13
C LEU A 97 -11.30 4.04 -16.77
N GLU A 98 -12.39 3.42 -16.32
CA GLU A 98 -13.73 3.71 -16.88
C GLU A 98 -14.16 5.15 -16.62
N THR A 99 -13.77 5.69 -15.46
CA THR A 99 -14.24 7.01 -15.00
C THR A 99 -13.26 8.14 -15.27
N GLY A 100 -12.06 7.86 -15.76
CA GLY A 100 -11.07 8.89 -16.07
C GLY A 100 -10.39 9.48 -14.82
N VAL A 101 -10.19 8.68 -13.77
CA VAL A 101 -9.64 9.15 -12.48
C VAL A 101 -8.29 8.49 -12.20
N ALA A 102 -7.36 9.23 -11.58
CA ALA A 102 -6.06 8.69 -11.20
C ALA A 102 -6.17 7.65 -10.07
N TYR A 103 -5.20 6.75 -10.02
CA TYR A 103 -5.16 5.64 -9.06
C TYR A 103 -3.87 5.67 -8.23
N LEU A 104 -3.98 5.31 -6.96
CA LEU A 104 -2.86 5.08 -6.06
C LEU A 104 -3.20 3.92 -5.12
N ASP A 105 -2.26 3.00 -4.88
CA ASP A 105 -2.36 1.95 -3.86
C ASP A 105 -1.12 1.89 -2.96
N THR A 106 -1.11 0.95 -2.01
CA THR A 106 0.01 0.71 -1.08
C THR A 106 0.56 -0.72 -1.11
N ALA A 107 -0.07 -1.63 -1.85
CA ALA A 107 0.29 -3.04 -1.97
C ALA A 107 -0.11 -3.51 -3.37
N ASN A 108 0.59 -4.51 -3.90
CA ASN A 108 0.32 -5.06 -5.21
C ASN A 108 -0.74 -6.16 -5.18
N TYR A 109 -1.27 -6.46 -6.36
CA TYR A 109 -2.41 -7.36 -6.49
C TYR A 109 -2.10 -8.79 -6.05
N GLU A 110 -3.02 -9.33 -5.24
CA GLU A 110 -3.07 -10.74 -4.86
C GLU A 110 -4.45 -11.31 -5.26
N PRO A 111 -4.53 -12.43 -6.01
CA PRO A 111 -5.81 -13.09 -6.26
C PRO A 111 -6.40 -13.69 -4.96
N PRO A 112 -7.71 -13.58 -4.70
CA PRO A 112 -8.33 -14.09 -3.46
C PRO A 112 -8.07 -15.57 -3.14
N ASP A 113 -8.00 -16.40 -4.19
CA ASP A 113 -7.88 -17.86 -4.06
C ASP A 113 -6.43 -18.37 -4.26
N THR A 114 -5.47 -17.47 -4.45
CA THR A 114 -4.07 -17.85 -4.70
C THR A 114 -3.14 -16.94 -3.90
N PRO A 115 -2.42 -17.46 -2.88
CA PRO A 115 -1.57 -16.67 -2.01
C PRO A 115 -0.25 -16.29 -2.71
N ARG A 116 -0.36 -15.52 -3.79
CA ARG A 116 0.74 -15.05 -4.64
C ARG A 116 0.45 -13.63 -5.09
N PHE A 117 1.41 -12.76 -4.86
CA PHE A 117 1.33 -11.34 -5.19
C PHE A 117 2.53 -10.98 -6.09
N GLU A 118 2.28 -10.21 -7.15
CA GLU A 118 3.28 -9.74 -8.14
C GLU A 118 2.71 -8.56 -8.95
N TYR A 119 3.57 -7.66 -9.41
CA TYR A 119 3.14 -6.47 -10.16
C TYR A 119 2.65 -6.77 -11.57
N LYS A 120 2.89 -7.98 -12.10
CA LYS A 120 2.52 -8.38 -13.47
C LYS A 120 1.09 -7.97 -13.85
N TRP A 121 0.11 -8.17 -12.96
CA TRP A 121 -1.29 -7.87 -13.26
C TRP A 121 -1.56 -6.38 -13.36
N GLN A 122 -0.98 -5.58 -12.47
CA GLN A 122 -1.14 -4.13 -12.47
C GLN A 122 -0.31 -3.47 -13.59
N TRP A 123 0.90 -3.95 -13.87
CA TRP A 123 1.72 -3.48 -14.99
C TRP A 123 1.08 -3.75 -16.36
N ALA A 124 0.19 -4.73 -16.48
CA ALA A 124 -0.59 -4.96 -17.69
C ALA A 124 -1.52 -3.77 -18.06
N TYR A 125 -1.77 -2.85 -17.12
CA TYR A 125 -2.58 -1.65 -17.33
C TYR A 125 -1.80 -0.48 -17.94
N GLN A 126 -0.48 -0.57 -18.06
CA GLN A 126 0.40 0.52 -18.50
C GLN A 126 -0.12 1.26 -19.75
N GLU A 127 -0.39 0.54 -20.84
CA GLU A 127 -0.83 1.17 -22.09
C GLU A 127 -2.26 1.72 -22.01
N ARG A 128 -3.15 1.08 -21.23
CA ARG A 128 -4.54 1.56 -21.02
C ARG A 128 -4.54 2.89 -20.26
N PHE A 129 -3.80 2.99 -19.15
CA PHE A 129 -3.69 4.23 -18.37
C PHE A 129 -3.00 5.34 -19.16
N LYS A 130 -1.90 5.03 -19.85
CA LYS A 130 -1.19 5.99 -20.70
C LYS A 130 -2.07 6.54 -21.81
N THR A 131 -2.83 5.68 -22.50
CA THR A 131 -3.75 6.11 -23.57
C THR A 131 -4.87 6.99 -23.03
N ALA A 132 -5.38 6.69 -21.84
CA ALA A 132 -6.40 7.50 -21.16
C ALA A 132 -5.85 8.81 -20.57
N GLY A 133 -4.52 9.02 -20.57
CA GLY A 133 -3.90 10.18 -19.92
C GLY A 133 -3.95 10.13 -18.39
N LEU A 134 -4.02 8.93 -17.81
CA LEU A 134 -4.17 8.70 -16.37
C LEU A 134 -2.87 8.20 -15.74
N MET A 135 -2.72 8.50 -14.45
CA MET A 135 -1.65 7.99 -13.60
C MET A 135 -2.17 6.83 -12.74
N ALA A 136 -1.37 5.78 -12.62
CA ALA A 136 -1.46 4.78 -11.56
C ALA A 136 -0.13 4.77 -10.79
N LEU A 137 -0.16 5.06 -9.48
CA LEU A 137 1.00 4.94 -8.60
C LEU A 137 0.86 3.69 -7.74
N LEU A 138 1.80 2.75 -7.88
CA LEU A 138 1.75 1.45 -7.20
C LEU A 138 2.69 1.44 -6.00
N GLY A 139 2.30 0.73 -4.93
CA GLY A 139 3.14 0.50 -3.76
C GLY A 139 3.57 1.80 -3.08
N SER A 140 2.65 2.74 -2.85
CA SER A 140 2.94 4.03 -2.21
C SER A 140 2.82 3.97 -0.67
N GLY A 141 3.36 2.90 -0.07
CA GLY A 141 3.46 2.71 1.38
C GLY A 141 4.80 3.16 1.94
N PHE A 142 5.36 2.38 2.87
CA PHE A 142 6.74 2.52 3.32
C PHE A 142 7.65 1.54 2.58
N ASP A 143 7.31 0.26 2.62
CA ASP A 143 7.95 -0.87 1.96
C ASP A 143 6.82 -1.78 1.43
N PRO A 144 6.46 -1.73 0.14
CA PRO A 144 7.01 -0.87 -0.91
C PRO A 144 6.66 0.61 -0.72
N GLY A 145 7.49 1.51 -1.27
CA GLY A 145 7.22 2.95 -1.35
C GLY A 145 8.40 3.82 -0.94
N VAL A 146 8.47 4.21 0.33
CA VAL A 146 9.61 4.95 0.90
C VAL A 146 10.95 4.23 0.66
N THR A 147 11.01 2.90 0.75
CA THR A 147 12.21 2.11 0.44
C THR A 147 12.64 2.31 -1.01
N ASN A 148 11.71 2.27 -1.96
CA ASN A 148 11.96 2.60 -3.36
C ASN A 148 12.45 4.04 -3.53
N VAL A 149 11.84 4.99 -2.82
CA VAL A 149 12.24 6.40 -2.85
C VAL A 149 13.64 6.59 -2.29
N PHE A 150 14.03 5.88 -1.22
CA PHE A 150 15.39 5.88 -0.70
C PHE A 150 16.40 5.35 -1.72
N CYS A 151 16.08 4.26 -2.41
CA CYS A 151 16.92 3.71 -3.48
C CYS A 151 17.09 4.72 -4.62
N ALA A 152 16.00 5.30 -5.12
CA ALA A 152 16.04 6.29 -6.20
C ALA A 152 16.77 7.58 -5.79
N TYR A 153 16.58 8.02 -4.54
CA TYR A 153 17.28 9.17 -3.99
C TYR A 153 18.79 8.90 -3.87
N ALA A 154 19.17 7.72 -3.38
CA ALA A 154 20.58 7.34 -3.24
C ALA A 154 21.28 7.22 -4.59
N ALA A 155 20.65 6.57 -5.58
CA ALA A 155 21.15 6.47 -6.95
C ALA A 155 21.35 7.85 -7.59
N ARG A 156 20.51 8.83 -7.24
CA ARG A 156 20.63 10.20 -7.79
C ARG A 156 21.67 11.07 -7.07
N LYS A 157 21.95 10.82 -5.79
CA LYS A 157 22.66 11.77 -4.92
C LYS A 157 23.99 11.29 -4.39
N TYR A 158 24.17 9.98 -4.24
CA TYR A 158 25.31 9.41 -3.52
C TYR A 158 26.15 8.45 -4.34
N PHE A 159 25.60 7.87 -5.42
CA PHE A 159 26.27 6.82 -6.18
C PHE A 159 26.19 7.05 -7.68
N ASP A 160 27.21 6.59 -8.41
CA ASP A 160 27.14 6.45 -9.87
C ASP A 160 26.41 5.16 -10.27
N GLU A 161 26.57 4.10 -9.48
CA GLU A 161 25.91 2.80 -9.64
C GLU A 161 25.69 2.16 -8.25
N ILE A 162 24.56 1.49 -8.07
CA ILE A 162 24.25 0.73 -6.85
C ILE A 162 24.31 -0.76 -7.20
N HIS A 163 25.13 -1.52 -6.48
CA HIS A 163 25.29 -2.97 -6.71
C HIS A 163 24.58 -3.83 -5.66
N TYR A 164 24.38 -3.29 -4.46
CA TYR A 164 23.78 -4.02 -3.33
C TYR A 164 22.76 -3.14 -2.62
N ILE A 165 21.61 -3.73 -2.30
CA ILE A 165 20.53 -3.12 -1.55
C ILE A 165 20.04 -4.15 -0.55
N ASP A 166 20.17 -3.86 0.74
CA ASP A 166 19.52 -4.60 1.81
C ASP A 166 18.41 -3.72 2.41
N ILE A 167 17.19 -4.23 2.46
CA ILE A 167 16.03 -3.56 3.06
C ILE A 167 15.78 -4.19 4.43
N LEU A 168 15.82 -3.38 5.49
CA LEU A 168 15.75 -3.85 6.86
C LEU A 168 14.56 -3.22 7.58
N ASP A 169 13.48 -3.97 7.73
CA ASP A 169 12.34 -3.60 8.57
C ASP A 169 12.53 -4.09 10.01
N CYS A 170 12.15 -3.26 10.97
CA CYS A 170 12.10 -3.61 12.38
C CYS A 170 10.94 -2.91 13.08
N ASN A 171 10.02 -3.71 13.61
CA ASN A 171 9.04 -3.26 14.59
C ASN A 171 9.47 -3.68 16.00
N ALA A 172 9.80 -2.70 16.85
CA ALA A 172 10.17 -2.91 18.25
C ALA A 172 9.06 -2.48 19.24
N GLY A 173 7.83 -2.27 18.76
CA GLY A 173 6.70 -1.93 19.61
C GLY A 173 6.29 -3.07 20.54
N ASP A 174 5.96 -2.75 21.80
CA ASP A 174 5.40 -3.67 22.78
C ASP A 174 3.94 -3.29 23.09
N HIS A 175 3.02 -4.19 22.79
CA HIS A 175 1.59 -4.03 23.03
C HIS A 175 1.14 -4.50 24.43
N GLY A 176 2.05 -5.07 25.24
CA GLY A 176 1.77 -5.53 26.61
C GLY A 176 0.97 -6.84 26.73
N HIS A 177 0.48 -7.40 25.61
CA HIS A 177 -0.14 -8.73 25.55
C HIS A 177 0.90 -9.85 25.35
N PRO A 178 0.60 -11.10 25.77
CA PRO A 178 1.49 -12.24 25.48
C PRO A 178 1.68 -12.52 23.98
N PHE A 179 0.62 -12.31 23.20
CA PHE A 179 0.62 -12.42 21.74
C PHE A 179 -0.59 -11.66 21.18
N ALA A 180 -0.36 -10.81 20.19
CA ALA A 180 -1.40 -10.19 19.37
C ALA A 180 -0.86 -9.97 17.95
N THR A 181 -1.76 -9.92 16.96
CA THR A 181 -1.40 -9.49 15.60
C THR A 181 -1.91 -8.08 15.33
N ASN A 182 -1.10 -7.27 14.64
CA ASN A 182 -1.46 -5.94 14.17
C ASN A 182 -2.34 -5.95 12.91
N PHE A 183 -2.27 -7.04 12.14
CA PHE A 183 -2.88 -7.15 10.82
C PHE A 183 -3.76 -8.39 10.73
N ASN A 184 -4.20 -8.73 9.52
CA ASN A 184 -4.93 -9.98 9.30
C ASN A 184 -4.01 -11.16 9.67
N PRO A 185 -4.40 -12.06 10.60
CA PRO A 185 -3.57 -13.20 11.01
C PRO A 185 -3.16 -14.12 9.86
N GLU A 186 -3.93 -14.16 8.78
CA GLU A 186 -3.59 -14.92 7.56
C GLU A 186 -2.36 -14.34 6.85
N ILE A 187 -2.14 -13.02 6.92
CA ILE A 187 -0.96 -12.36 6.37
C ILE A 187 0.26 -12.74 7.22
N ASN A 188 0.15 -12.63 8.54
CA ASN A 188 1.27 -12.93 9.45
C ASN A 188 1.76 -14.38 9.34
N ILE A 189 0.83 -15.35 9.23
CA ILE A 189 1.24 -16.76 9.09
C ILE A 189 1.92 -16.99 7.74
N ARG A 190 1.49 -16.29 6.70
CA ARG A 190 2.03 -16.41 5.35
C ARG A 190 3.46 -15.84 5.26
N GLU A 191 3.70 -14.68 5.86
CA GLU A 191 5.04 -14.07 5.95
C GLU A 191 6.10 -15.05 6.48
N ILE A 192 5.77 -15.82 7.52
CA ILE A 192 6.74 -16.73 8.15
C ILE A 192 6.76 -18.15 7.58
N THR A 193 5.86 -18.50 6.66
CA THR A 193 5.76 -19.85 6.07
C THR A 193 6.11 -19.91 4.59
N GLN A 194 6.13 -18.79 3.89
CA GLN A 194 6.57 -18.75 2.51
C GLN A 194 8.10 -18.90 2.40
N PRO A 195 8.60 -19.54 1.33
CA PRO A 195 10.03 -19.50 1.02
C PRO A 195 10.52 -18.06 0.97
N GLY A 196 11.66 -17.79 1.60
CA GLY A 196 12.36 -16.52 1.43
C GLY A 196 12.85 -16.42 -0.02
N ARG A 197 12.82 -15.22 -0.60
CA ARG A 197 13.25 -15.01 -1.99
C ARG A 197 13.96 -13.67 -2.12
N TYR A 198 15.12 -13.68 -2.77
CA TYR A 198 15.92 -12.49 -3.07
C TYR A 198 16.45 -12.56 -4.50
N TRP A 199 17.04 -11.47 -4.98
CA TRP A 199 17.58 -11.38 -6.33
C TRP A 199 19.09 -11.18 -6.27
N GLU A 200 19.84 -12.00 -7.00
CA GLU A 200 21.30 -11.93 -7.06
C GLU A 200 21.77 -12.44 -8.43
N ASP A 201 22.74 -11.75 -9.04
CA ASP A 201 23.36 -12.12 -10.33
C ASP A 201 22.37 -12.34 -11.49
N GLY A 202 21.28 -11.56 -11.55
CA GLY A 202 20.30 -11.69 -12.63
C GLY A 202 19.17 -12.70 -12.37
N GLU A 203 19.21 -13.42 -11.24
CA GLU A 203 18.32 -14.54 -10.97
C GLU A 203 17.64 -14.42 -9.61
N TRP A 204 16.40 -14.92 -9.54
CA TRP A 204 15.70 -15.08 -8.27
C TRP A 204 16.23 -16.33 -7.56
N LYS A 205 16.66 -16.17 -6.31
CA LYS A 205 17.10 -17.25 -5.43
C LYS A 205 16.07 -17.46 -4.33
N GLU A 206 15.73 -18.72 -4.08
CA GLU A 206 14.77 -19.11 -3.05
C GLU A 206 15.47 -19.89 -1.93
N ILE A 207 15.05 -19.64 -0.70
CA ILE A 207 15.51 -20.31 0.51
C ILE A 207 14.32 -20.86 1.29
N PRO A 208 14.48 -21.92 2.09
CA PRO A 208 13.43 -22.35 3.01
C PRO A 208 12.99 -21.21 3.93
N ALA A 209 11.71 -21.18 4.28
CA ALA A 209 11.13 -20.16 5.16
C ALA A 209 11.96 -20.01 6.44
N MET A 210 12.30 -18.77 6.80
CA MET A 210 13.02 -18.42 8.03
C MET A 210 14.41 -19.09 8.18
N SER A 211 15.01 -19.59 7.10
CA SER A 211 16.29 -20.34 7.18
C SER A 211 17.54 -19.47 7.24
N GLU A 212 17.45 -18.22 6.78
CA GLU A 212 18.54 -17.25 6.85
C GLU A 212 18.16 -16.08 7.76
N SER A 213 19.09 -15.70 8.63
CA SER A 213 18.93 -14.57 9.53
C SER A 213 20.25 -13.92 9.87
N MET A 214 20.19 -12.66 10.29
CA MET A 214 21.32 -11.93 10.83
C MET A 214 20.90 -11.11 12.05
N MET A 215 21.83 -10.96 12.99
CA MET A 215 21.70 -9.98 14.07
C MET A 215 22.09 -8.60 13.52
N TRP A 216 21.17 -7.64 13.58
CA TRP A 216 21.42 -6.27 13.16
C TRP A 216 21.20 -5.30 14.33
N ASP A 217 22.12 -4.36 14.50
CA ASP A 217 22.00 -3.30 15.52
C ASP A 217 21.24 -2.10 14.94
N TYR A 218 19.93 -2.09 15.15
CA TYR A 218 19.04 -1.06 14.60
C TYR A 218 19.25 0.26 15.34
N PRO A 219 19.54 1.37 14.65
CA PRO A 219 19.63 2.69 15.27
C PRO A 219 18.40 2.99 16.12
N GLU A 220 18.61 3.55 17.32
CA GLU A 220 17.57 3.90 18.30
C GLU A 220 16.78 2.71 18.94
N ILE A 221 16.98 1.48 18.47
CA ILE A 221 16.27 0.28 18.95
C ILE A 221 17.22 -0.73 19.63
N GLY A 222 18.43 -0.89 19.09
CA GLY A 222 19.40 -1.89 19.50
C GLY A 222 19.32 -3.20 18.70
N PRO A 223 20.06 -4.24 19.13
CA PRO A 223 20.22 -5.49 18.37
C PRO A 223 18.91 -6.29 18.27
N ARG A 224 18.54 -6.71 17.04
CA ARG A 224 17.42 -7.60 16.75
C ARG A 224 17.81 -8.66 15.72
N ASN A 225 17.23 -9.84 15.83
CA ASN A 225 17.41 -10.90 14.85
C ASN A 225 16.43 -10.69 13.69
N SER A 226 16.95 -10.57 12.48
CA SER A 226 16.19 -10.26 11.27
C SER A 226 16.31 -11.42 10.29
N PHE A 227 15.19 -11.84 9.71
CA PHE A 227 15.12 -13.00 8.81
C PHE A 227 14.92 -12.54 7.38
N LEU A 228 15.53 -13.25 6.43
CA LEU A 228 15.35 -12.97 5.02
C LEU A 228 13.98 -13.46 4.55
N LEU A 229 13.16 -12.52 4.08
CA LEU A 229 11.84 -12.76 3.49
C LEU A 229 11.79 -12.24 2.05
N TYR A 230 10.80 -12.70 1.29
CA TYR A 230 10.45 -12.04 0.04
C TYR A 230 9.64 -10.76 0.31
N HIS A 231 9.90 -9.70 -0.45
CA HIS A 231 9.12 -8.46 -0.38
C HIS A 231 8.83 -7.89 -1.78
N GLU A 232 7.71 -7.17 -1.92
CA GLU A 232 7.15 -6.72 -3.20
C GLU A 232 8.09 -5.83 -4.01
N GLU A 233 8.75 -4.86 -3.39
CA GLU A 233 9.56 -3.86 -4.08
C GLU A 233 10.76 -4.48 -4.79
N LEU A 234 11.23 -5.66 -4.37
CA LEU A 234 12.33 -6.34 -5.06
C LEU A 234 11.99 -6.54 -6.54
N GLU A 235 10.75 -6.88 -6.89
CA GLU A 235 10.34 -7.07 -8.28
C GLU A 235 10.43 -5.77 -9.10
N SER A 236 10.17 -4.63 -8.46
CA SER A 236 10.27 -3.32 -9.10
C SER A 236 11.72 -2.79 -9.16
N LEU A 237 12.51 -3.03 -8.12
CA LEU A 237 13.88 -2.52 -7.99
C LEU A 237 14.83 -3.22 -8.98
N VAL A 238 14.66 -4.52 -9.21
CA VAL A 238 15.52 -5.30 -10.13
C VAL A 238 15.23 -5.02 -11.61
N LYS A 239 14.19 -4.25 -11.93
CA LYS A 239 13.83 -3.85 -13.30
C LYS A 239 14.29 -2.45 -13.69
N ASN A 240 14.78 -1.65 -12.75
CA ASN A 240 15.13 -0.24 -12.95
C ASN A 240 16.50 -0.03 -13.61
#